data_AF-A0A527ZMQ1-F1
#
_entry.id   AF-A0A527ZMQ1-F1
#
_cell.length_a   1.000
_cell.length_b   1.000
_cell.length_c   1.000
_cell.angle_alpha   90.00
_cell.angle_beta   90.00
_cell.angle_gamma   90.00
#
_symmetry.space_group_name_H-M   'P 1'
#
loop_
_entity.id
_entity.type
_entity.pdbx_description
1 polymer ?
#
loop_
_entity_poly.entity_id
_entity_poly.type
_entity_poly.pdbx_seq_one_letter_code
_entity_poly.pdbx_strand_id
1 'polypeptide(L)' 'GRRSGNAINLGIRWAKEVNGDRTAQMTVEKSGEDGMRLTVIDVDPKTGERVMTSRIDLRRI' A
#
# COMPACT_ATOMS: atom_id res chain seq x y z
N GLY A 1 -6.12 8.30 -6.94
CA GLY A 1 -4.88 7.50 -7.07
C GLY A 1 -4.02 8.06 -8.18
N ARG A 2 -2.69 7.83 -8.14
CA ARG A 2 -1.73 8.30 -9.15
C ARG A 2 -0.96 7.10 -9.71
N ARG A 3 -0.91 6.97 -11.03
CA ARG A 3 -0.10 5.94 -11.71
C ARG A 3 1.32 6.45 -11.96
N SER A 4 2.31 5.58 -11.77
CA SER A 4 3.71 5.81 -12.11
C SER A 4 4.30 4.52 -12.67
N GLY A 5 4.55 4.48 -13.98
CA GLY A 5 5.05 3.28 -14.65
C GLY A 5 4.12 2.06 -14.52
N ASN A 6 4.65 1.00 -13.89
CA ASN A 6 3.96 -0.24 -13.58
C ASN A 6 3.23 -0.22 -12.21
N ALA A 7 3.29 0.91 -11.50
CA ALA A 7 2.71 1.10 -10.17
C ALA A 7 1.46 2.00 -10.20
N ILE A 8 0.46 1.67 -9.39
CA ILE A 8 -0.70 2.50 -9.07
C ILE A 8 -0.68 2.78 -7.57
N ASN A 9 -0.62 4.06 -7.22
CA ASN A 9 -0.71 4.52 -5.84
C ASN A 9 -2.16 4.88 -5.51
N LEU A 10 -2.72 4.22 -4.51
CA LEU A 10 -4.06 4.44 -3.99
C LEU A 10 -3.94 5.00 -2.58
N GLY A 11 -4.56 6.16 -2.34
CA GLY A 11 -4.76 6.65 -0.97
C GLY A 11 -5.94 5.91 -0.36
N ILE A 12 -5.74 5.33 0.82
CA ILE A 12 -6.78 4.66 1.59
C ILE A 12 -7.10 5.54 2.79
N ARG A 13 -8.40 5.75 3.01
CA ARG A 13 -8.91 6.38 4.23
C ARG A 13 -9.79 5.38 4.95
N TRP A 14 -9.36 4.93 6.13
CA TRP A 14 -10.11 4.00 6.95
C TRP A 14 -11.31 4.71 7.59
N ALA A 15 -12.45 4.00 7.70
CA ALA A 15 -13.65 4.51 8.36
C ALA A 15 -13.48 4.65 9.89
N LYS A 16 -12.51 3.93 10.46
CA LYS A 16 -12.09 4.00 11.86
C LYS A 16 -10.56 3.97 11.93
N GLU A 17 -9.99 4.40 13.06
CA GLU A 17 -8.54 4.30 13.27
C GLU A 17 -8.06 2.85 13.24
N VAL A 18 -6.98 2.63 12.52
CA VAL A 18 -6.26 1.36 12.44
C VAL A 18 -4.79 1.70 12.74
N ASN A 19 -4.20 1.05 13.76
CA ASN A 19 -2.84 1.35 14.23
C ASN A 19 -2.61 2.84 14.61
N GLY A 20 -3.66 3.55 15.03
CA GLY A 20 -3.59 4.96 15.43
C GLY A 20 -3.67 5.96 14.26
N ASP A 21 -3.68 5.51 13.01
CA ASP A 21 -3.86 6.36 11.83
C ASP A 21 -5.18 6.03 11.10
N ARG A 22 -5.72 6.99 10.36
CA ARG A 22 -6.83 6.83 9.43
C ARG A 22 -6.38 6.82 7.97
N THR A 23 -5.12 7.16 7.71
CA THR A 23 -4.58 7.25 6.36
C THR A 23 -3.58 6.12 6.09
N ALA A 24 -3.71 5.48 4.94
CA ALA A 24 -2.72 4.52 4.47
C ALA A 24 -2.42 4.79 3.00
N GLN A 25 -1.22 4.44 2.57
CA GLN A 25 -0.85 4.43 1.16
C GLN A 25 -0.73 2.99 0.69
N MET A 26 -1.54 2.61 -0.30
CA MET A 26 -1.40 1.35 -1.01
C MET A 26 -0.70 1.58 -2.34
N THR A 27 0.32 0.78 -2.63
CA THR A 27 0.99 0.73 -3.93
C THR A 27 0.71 -0.63 -4.55
N VAL A 28 0.14 -0.62 -5.75
CA VAL A 28 -0.09 -1.83 -6.56
C VAL A 28 0.89 -1.81 -7.72
N GLU A 29 1.81 -2.77 -7.78
CA GLU A 29 2.90 -2.81 -8.75
C GLU A 29 2.81 -4.10 -9.58
N LYS A 30 2.93 -4.00 -10.90
CA LYS A 30 3.07 -5.19 -11.75
C LYS A 30 4.49 -5.76 -11.61
N SER A 31 4.61 -7.01 -11.17
CA SER A 31 5.86 -7.75 -10.98
C SER A 31 6.03 -8.77 -12.11
N GLY A 32 6.67 -8.36 -13.22
CA GLY A 32 6.83 -9.22 -14.40
C GLY A 32 5.53 -9.44 -15.19
N GLU A 33 5.52 -10.42 -16.08
CA GLU A 33 4.40 -10.65 -17.02
C GLU A 33 3.13 -11.15 -16.32
N ASP A 34 3.26 -11.90 -15.23
CA ASP A 34 2.15 -12.56 -14.54
C ASP A 34 2.06 -12.26 -13.03
N GLY A 35 2.91 -11.40 -12.51
CA GLY A 35 2.93 -11.05 -11.10
C GLY A 35 2.36 -9.67 -10.79
N MET A 36 1.86 -9.52 -9.56
CA MET A 36 1.44 -8.25 -8.98
C MET A 36 1.87 -8.20 -7.51
N ARG A 37 2.30 -7.04 -7.04
CA ARG A 37 2.60 -6.77 -5.64
C ARG A 37 1.68 -5.69 -5.12
N LEU A 38 1.06 -5.93 -3.97
CA LEU A 38 0.34 -4.92 -3.21
C LEU A 38 1.14 -4.65 -1.95
N THR A 39 1.47 -3.38 -1.72
CA THR A 39 2.18 -2.92 -0.51
C THR A 39 1.33 -1.85 0.15
N VAL A 40 1.02 -2.02 1.45
CA VAL A 40 0.35 -1.01 2.26
C VAL A 40 1.34 -0.43 3.26
N ILE A 41 1.44 0.89 3.27
CA ILE A 41 2.28 1.66 4.18
C ILE A 41 1.36 2.57 5.00
N ASP A 42 1.43 2.44 6.31
CA ASP A 42 0.83 3.37 7.26
C ASP A 42 1.92 4.32 7.79
N VAL A 43 1.51 5.48 8.32
CA VAL A 43 2.41 6.40 9.00
C VAL A 43 2.07 6.37 10.48
N ASP A 44 3.02 6.04 11.35
CA ASP A 44 2.80 6.15 12.78
C ASP A 44 2.67 7.65 13.13
N PRO A 45 1.51 8.11 13.63
CA PRO A 45 1.29 9.53 13.91
C PRO A 45 2.12 10.04 15.10
N LYS A 46 2.66 9.16 15.94
CA LYS A 46 3.48 9.52 17.11
C LYS A 46 4.93 9.77 16.73
N THR A 47 5.46 9.00 15.78
CA THR A 47 6.88 9.05 15.39
C THR A 47 7.09 9.64 13.99
N GLY A 48 6.06 9.65 13.14
CA GLY A 48 6.13 10.01 11.72
C GLY A 48 6.73 8.90 10.84
N GLU A 49 7.02 7.72 11.41
CA GLU A 49 7.66 6.64 10.67
C GLU A 49 6.69 5.94 9.72
N ARG A 50 7.21 5.60 8.53
CA ARG A 50 6.46 4.85 7.51
C ARG A 50 6.62 3.36 7.79
N VAL A 51 5.55 2.69 8.17
CA VAL A 51 5.54 1.27 8.52
C VAL A 51 4.80 0.47 7.45
N MET A 52 5.44 -0.56 6.90
CA MET A 52 4.77 -1.50 5.99
C MET A 52 3.91 -2.46 6.81
N THR A 53 2.59 -2.32 6.74
CA THR A 53 1.65 -3.13 7.52
C THR A 53 1.12 -4.33 6.75
N SER A 54 1.19 -4.31 5.42
CA SER A 54 0.80 -5.45 4.60
C SER A 54 1.57 -5.50 3.30
N ARG A 55 1.91 -6.72 2.89
CA ARG A 55 2.46 -7.01 1.57
C ARG A 55 1.86 -8.30 1.04
N ILE A 56 1.33 -8.24 -0.17
CA ILE A 56 0.76 -9.39 -0.87
C ILE A 56 1.44 -9.48 -2.23
N ASP A 57 2.07 -10.62 -2.50
CA ASP A 57 2.65 -10.97 -3.79
C ASP A 57 1.71 -11.98 -4.47
N LEU A 58 1.07 -11.57 -5.56
CA LEU A 58 0.16 -12.38 -6.37
C LEU A 58 0.88 -12.82 -7.65
N ARG A 59 0.64 -14.06 -8.08
CA ARG A 59 1.14 -14.61 -9.34
C ARG A 59 0.01 -15.38 -10.03
N ARG A 60 -0.16 -15.16 -11.33
CA ARG A 60 -1.01 -16.02 -12.16
C ARG A 60 -0.28 -17.35 -12.39
N ILE A 61 -0.99 -18.46 -12.15
CA ILE A 61 -0.56 -19.84 -12.41
C ILE A 61 -1.38 -20.44 -13.56
#